data_AF-E1RJY0-F1
#
_entry.id   AF-E1RJY0-F1
#
_cell.length_a   1.000
_cell.length_b   1.000
_cell.length_c   1.000
_cell.angle_alpha   90.00
_cell.angle_beta   90.00
_cell.angle_gamma   90.00
#
_symmetry.space_group_name_H-M   'P 1'
#
loop_
_entity.id
_entity.type
_entity.pdbx_description
1 polymer ?
#
loop_
_entity_poly.entity_id
_entity_poly.type
_entity_poly.pdbx_seq_one_letter_code
_entity_poly.pdbx_strand_id
1 'polypeptide(L)'
;MTGHIRIVNDPIDLVPLLITFNNPEYKMIYDRLSKNWMTEIELSEDIEPEQVTGCLALLKKGNLIEEQWRMPKPGDKPQKEYKTTYSRFRANFQCTMDDLGDLIHASVSTDEKLRDIVDVIEKEVRGGNKSLNDLARNHNVSPVFIKGLAKRLPNLDVKGQGLVFVEKPGE
;
A
#
# COMPACT_ATOMS: atom_id res chain seq x y z
N MET A 1 -6.19 -13.78 -17.14
CA MET A 1 -6.44 -13.38 -15.75
C MET A 1 -7.12 -14.54 -15.03
N THR A 2 -6.57 -14.97 -13.91
CA THR A 2 -7.26 -15.89 -13.00
C THR A 2 -8.51 -15.21 -12.45
N GLY A 3 -9.63 -15.93 -12.36
CA GLY A 3 -10.94 -15.39 -12.00
C GLY A 3 -11.10 -15.01 -10.52
N HIS A 4 -10.01 -14.77 -9.80
CA HIS A 4 -10.03 -14.50 -8.37
C HIS A 4 -10.67 -13.14 -8.06
N ILE A 5 -11.48 -13.13 -7.01
CA ILE A 5 -12.18 -11.95 -6.50
C ILE A 5 -11.45 -11.49 -5.25
N ARG A 6 -11.02 -10.22 -5.21
CA ARG A 6 -10.58 -9.57 -3.98
C ARG A 6 -11.82 -9.20 -3.18
N ILE A 7 -12.00 -9.82 -2.02
CA ILE A 7 -13.06 -9.44 -1.07
C ILE A 7 -12.42 -8.59 0.02
N VAL A 8 -12.88 -7.34 0.15
CA VAL A 8 -12.47 -6.41 1.21
C VAL A 8 -13.56 -6.38 2.27
N ASN A 9 -13.22 -6.88 3.47
CA ASN A 9 -14.14 -6.91 4.62
C ASN A 9 -13.82 -5.83 5.66
N ASP A 10 -12.64 -5.20 5.59
CA ASP A 10 -12.26 -4.06 6.42
C ASP A 10 -12.13 -2.82 5.51
N PRO A 11 -12.84 -1.71 5.78
CA PRO A 11 -12.76 -0.50 4.96
C PRO A 11 -11.33 0.04 4.81
N ILE A 12 -10.44 -0.21 5.78
CA ILE A 12 -9.06 0.29 5.75
C ILE A 12 -8.26 -0.33 4.60
N ASP A 13 -8.60 -1.56 4.18
CA ASP A 13 -7.97 -2.22 3.04
C ASP A 13 -8.32 -1.56 1.68
N LEU A 14 -9.22 -0.56 1.67
CA LEU A 14 -9.41 0.30 0.49
C LEU A 14 -8.24 1.24 0.25
N VAL A 15 -7.47 1.61 1.28
CA VAL A 15 -6.47 2.67 1.18
C VAL A 15 -5.41 2.38 0.10
N PRO A 16 -4.78 1.18 0.06
CA PRO A 16 -3.80 0.87 -1.00
C PRO A 16 -4.41 0.89 -2.40
N LEU A 17 -5.67 0.48 -2.55
CA LEU A 17 -6.38 0.48 -3.84
C LEU A 17 -6.62 1.92 -4.32
N LEU A 18 -7.14 2.78 -3.44
CA LEU A 18 -7.41 4.18 -3.76
C LEU A 18 -6.13 4.92 -4.13
N ILE A 19 -5.03 4.72 -3.39
CA ILE A 19 -3.73 5.32 -3.73
C ILE A 19 -3.25 4.83 -5.10
N THR A 20 -3.30 3.51 -5.35
CA THR A 20 -2.85 2.91 -6.61
C THR A 20 -3.60 3.49 -7.79
N PHE A 21 -4.93 3.58 -7.71
CA PHE A 21 -5.75 4.01 -8.84
C PHE A 21 -5.89 5.52 -8.97
N ASN A 22 -5.49 6.29 -7.95
CA ASN A 22 -5.41 7.75 -8.01
C ASN A 22 -4.09 8.27 -8.60
N ASN A 23 -3.03 7.43 -8.65
CA ASN A 23 -1.77 7.77 -9.31
C ASN A 23 -1.74 7.17 -10.73
N PRO A 24 -1.53 7.98 -11.80
CA PRO A 24 -1.55 7.50 -13.17
C PRO A 24 -0.42 6.51 -13.49
N GLU A 25 0.77 6.69 -12.94
CA GLU A 25 1.90 5.77 -13.11
C GLU A 25 1.63 4.44 -12.41
N TYR A 26 1.08 4.48 -11.20
CA TYR A 26 0.73 3.26 -10.45
C TYR A 26 -0.39 2.49 -11.15
N LYS A 27 -1.37 3.20 -11.71
CA LYS A 27 -2.40 2.59 -12.55
C LYS A 27 -1.78 1.93 -13.78
N MET A 28 -0.82 2.57 -14.45
CA MET A 28 -0.13 2.00 -15.60
C MET A 28 0.65 0.73 -15.23
N ILE A 29 1.34 0.73 -14.09
CA ILE A 29 2.02 -0.46 -13.53
C ILE A 29 1.00 -1.58 -13.30
N TYR A 30 -0.10 -1.28 -12.62
CA TYR A 30 -1.15 -2.27 -12.36
C TYR A 30 -1.73 -2.86 -13.65
N ASP A 31 -2.03 -2.02 -14.65
CA ASP A 31 -2.56 -2.46 -15.94
C ASP A 31 -1.58 -3.39 -16.68
N ARG A 32 -0.28 -3.12 -16.60
CA ARG A 32 0.79 -3.97 -17.16
C ARG A 32 0.86 -5.33 -16.44
N LEU A 33 0.90 -5.31 -15.11
CA LEU A 33 0.90 -6.50 -14.25
C LEU A 33 -0.37 -7.34 -14.36
N SER A 34 -1.50 -6.74 -14.79
CA SER A 34 -2.75 -7.47 -15.00
C SER A 34 -2.72 -8.39 -16.22
N LYS A 35 -1.83 -8.10 -17.17
CA LYS A 35 -1.70 -8.80 -18.44
C LYS A 35 -0.58 -9.83 -18.39
N ASN A 36 0.58 -9.43 -17.87
CA ASN A 36 1.81 -10.21 -17.94
C ASN A 36 2.53 -10.29 -16.58
N TRP A 37 3.37 -11.31 -16.44
CA TRP A 37 4.42 -11.29 -15.42
C TRP A 37 5.50 -10.31 -15.85
N MET A 38 5.90 -9.37 -14.98
CA MET A 38 6.90 -8.36 -15.31
C MET A 38 7.90 -8.17 -14.19
N THR A 39 9.17 -7.94 -14.53
CA THR A 39 10.20 -7.53 -13.57
C THR A 39 10.14 -6.04 -13.30
N GLU A 40 10.79 -5.61 -12.21
CA GLU A 40 10.95 -4.19 -11.90
C GLU A 40 11.72 -3.44 -13.00
N ILE A 41 12.71 -4.08 -13.64
CA ILE A 41 13.46 -3.52 -14.77
C ILE A 41 12.53 -3.28 -15.96
N GLU A 42 11.70 -4.25 -16.35
CA GLU A 42 10.76 -4.11 -17.47
C GLU A 42 9.69 -3.04 -17.21
N LEU A 43 9.25 -2.89 -15.97
CA LEU A 43 8.33 -1.82 -15.58
C LEU A 43 9.00 -0.44 -15.64
N SER A 44 10.31 -0.37 -15.39
CA SER A 44 11.09 0.87 -15.33
C SER A 44 11.57 1.36 -16.70
N GLU A 45 11.22 0.66 -17.79
CA GLU A 45 11.55 1.10 -19.16
C GLU A 45 10.85 2.41 -19.54
N ASP A 46 9.63 2.63 -19.03
CA ASP A 46 8.80 3.81 -19.35
C ASP A 46 8.32 4.56 -18.09
N ILE A 47 8.78 4.16 -16.91
CA ILE A 47 8.31 4.67 -15.61
C ILE A 47 9.53 4.88 -14.72
N GLU A 48 9.55 5.98 -13.98
CA GLU A 48 10.65 6.26 -13.05
C GLU A 48 10.82 5.09 -12.05
N PRO A 49 12.05 4.57 -11.86
CA PRO A 49 12.30 3.42 -10.99
C PRO A 49 11.72 3.56 -9.58
N GLU A 50 11.79 4.75 -9.00
CA GLU A 50 11.25 5.03 -7.66
C GLU A 50 9.73 4.85 -7.60
N GLN A 51 9.01 5.20 -8.68
CA GLN A 51 7.56 4.99 -8.77
C GLN A 51 7.23 3.50 -8.91
N VAL A 52 8.06 2.75 -9.64
CA VAL A 52 7.93 1.30 -9.75
C VAL A 52 8.12 0.64 -8.39
N THR A 53 9.23 0.92 -7.70
CA THR A 53 9.52 0.38 -6.37
C THR A 53 8.39 0.73 -5.37
N GLY A 54 7.95 2.00 -5.37
CA GLY A 54 6.88 2.48 -4.50
C GLY A 54 5.54 1.80 -4.76
N CYS A 55 5.16 1.66 -6.03
CA CYS A 55 3.93 0.97 -6.44
C CYS A 55 3.96 -0.50 -6.04
N LEU A 56 5.06 -1.22 -6.35
CA LEU A 56 5.20 -2.64 -6.01
C LEU A 56 5.13 -2.85 -4.50
N ALA A 57 5.77 -1.99 -3.69
CA ALA A 57 5.68 -2.08 -2.23
C ALA A 57 4.22 -1.92 -1.74
N LEU A 58 3.49 -0.94 -2.28
CA LEU A 58 2.09 -0.72 -1.94
C LEU A 58 1.18 -1.88 -2.36
N LEU A 59 1.36 -2.39 -3.58
CA LEU A 59 0.58 -3.52 -4.10
C LEU A 59 0.86 -4.81 -3.31
N LYS A 60 2.11 -5.08 -2.93
CA LYS A 60 2.46 -6.21 -2.04
C LYS A 60 1.79 -6.08 -0.69
N LYS A 61 1.84 -4.88 -0.09
CA LYS A 61 1.21 -4.60 1.20
C LYS A 61 -0.31 -4.75 1.16
N GLY A 62 -0.95 -4.34 0.06
CA GLY A 62 -2.37 -4.61 -0.18
C GLY A 62 -2.68 -6.07 -0.49
N ASN A 63 -1.66 -6.92 -0.62
CA ASN A 63 -1.75 -8.29 -1.13
C ASN A 63 -2.53 -8.29 -2.46
N LEU A 64 -2.11 -7.47 -3.43
CA LEU A 64 -2.76 -7.29 -4.74
C LEU A 64 -1.95 -7.91 -5.89
N ILE A 65 -0.70 -8.25 -5.62
CA ILE A 65 0.21 -8.89 -6.56
C ILE A 65 0.86 -10.12 -5.94
N GLU A 66 1.20 -11.07 -6.79
CA GLU A 66 2.03 -12.23 -6.50
C GLU A 66 3.45 -12.01 -7.05
N GLU A 67 4.45 -12.65 -6.44
CA GLU A 67 5.85 -12.60 -6.88
C GLU A 67 6.40 -14.01 -7.09
N GLN A 68 7.24 -14.17 -8.12
CA GLN A 68 8.00 -15.40 -8.36
C GLN A 68 9.39 -15.10 -8.91
N TRP A 69 10.30 -16.06 -8.80
CA TRP A 69 11.62 -15.97 -9.41
C TRP A 69 11.55 -16.34 -10.89
N ARG A 70 11.98 -15.42 -11.75
CA ARG A 70 12.19 -15.69 -13.18
C ARG A 70 13.55 -16.39 -13.35
N MET A 71 13.52 -17.57 -13.96
CA MET A 71 14.73 -18.32 -14.30
C MET A 71 15.57 -17.53 -15.32
N PRO A 72 16.81 -17.14 -14.99
CA PRO A 72 17.65 -16.37 -15.89
C PRO A 72 18.16 -17.25 -17.04
N LYS A 73 18.56 -16.59 -18.14
CA LYS A 73 19.42 -17.25 -19.14
C LYS A 73 20.78 -17.58 -18.50
N PRO A 74 21.52 -18.58 -19.01
CA PRO A 74 22.85 -18.89 -18.48
C PRO A 74 23.75 -17.65 -18.45
N GLY A 75 24.21 -17.27 -17.25
CA GLY A 75 25.07 -16.10 -17.02
C GLY A 75 24.37 -14.88 -16.41
N ASP A 76 23.04 -14.81 -16.46
CA ASP A 76 22.28 -13.71 -15.87
C ASP A 76 21.90 -13.99 -14.40
N LYS A 77 21.71 -12.93 -13.62
CA LYS A 77 21.22 -13.04 -12.25
C LYS A 77 19.71 -13.32 -12.24
N PRO A 78 19.22 -14.19 -11.35
CA PRO A 78 17.78 -14.40 -11.18
C PRO A 78 17.08 -13.09 -10.79
N GLN A 79 15.92 -12.83 -11.39
CA GLN A 79 15.14 -11.62 -11.14
C GLN A 79 13.76 -12.00 -10.60
N LYS A 80 13.21 -11.18 -9.70
CA LYS A 80 11.80 -11.32 -9.30
C LYS A 80 10.91 -10.71 -10.38
N GLU A 81 9.82 -11.40 -10.68
CA GLU A 81 8.73 -10.89 -11.50
C GLU A 81 7.42 -10.89 -10.71
N TYR A 82 6.51 -10.01 -11.11
CA TYR A 82 5.27 -9.71 -10.42
C TYR A 82 4.08 -9.85 -11.35
N LYS A 83 2.91 -10.15 -10.79
CA LYS A 83 1.63 -10.16 -11.51
C LYS A 83 0.47 -9.84 -10.58
N THR A 84 -0.61 -9.24 -11.08
CA THR A 84 -1.80 -9.02 -10.24
C THR A 84 -2.52 -10.33 -9.90
N THR A 85 -2.97 -10.47 -8.66
CA THR A 85 -3.64 -11.69 -8.18
C THR A 85 -5.14 -11.73 -8.51
N TYR A 86 -5.80 -10.57 -8.60
CA TYR A 86 -7.26 -10.47 -8.69
C TYR A 86 -7.71 -9.76 -9.96
N SER A 87 -8.86 -10.18 -10.50
CA SER A 87 -9.51 -9.56 -11.67
C SER A 87 -10.88 -8.98 -11.36
N ARG A 88 -11.37 -9.19 -10.14
CA ARG A 88 -12.67 -8.71 -9.65
C ARG A 88 -12.53 -8.19 -8.23
N PHE A 89 -13.38 -7.25 -7.87
CA PHE A 89 -13.42 -6.62 -6.55
C PHE A 89 -14.81 -6.75 -5.93
N ARG A 90 -14.87 -7.05 -4.63
CA ARG A 90 -16.09 -7.03 -3.81
C ARG A 90 -15.78 -6.33 -2.49
N ALA A 91 -16.48 -5.25 -2.20
CA ALA A 91 -16.51 -4.65 -0.87
C ALA A 91 -17.64 -5.27 -0.05
N ASN A 92 -17.33 -5.72 1.17
CA ASN A 92 -18.26 -6.35 2.09
C ASN A 92 -17.98 -5.85 3.53
N PHE A 93 -18.19 -4.56 3.75
CA PHE A 93 -18.01 -3.92 5.05
C PHE A 93 -19.06 -2.84 5.27
N GLN A 94 -19.22 -2.42 6.53
CA GLN A 94 -20.00 -1.26 6.93
C GLN A 94 -19.12 -0.40 7.84
N CYS A 95 -19.15 0.92 7.63
CA CYS A 95 -18.47 1.90 8.47
C CYS A 95 -19.31 3.18 8.56
N THR A 96 -18.92 4.10 9.43
CA THR A 96 -19.57 5.41 9.51
C THR A 96 -19.18 6.29 8.31
N MET A 97 -19.94 7.35 8.05
CA MET A 97 -19.57 8.32 7.01
C MET A 97 -18.27 9.05 7.35
N ASP A 98 -18.02 9.29 8.64
CA ASP A 98 -16.79 9.93 9.12
C ASP A 98 -15.58 9.03 8.87
N ASP A 99 -15.68 7.73 9.22
CA ASP A 99 -14.61 6.75 8.94
C ASP A 99 -14.32 6.64 7.44
N LEU A 100 -15.36 6.59 6.59
CA LEU A 100 -15.20 6.53 5.15
C LEU A 100 -14.51 7.80 4.62
N GLY A 101 -14.91 8.96 5.11
CA GLY A 101 -14.31 10.26 4.77
C GLY A 101 -12.83 10.31 5.15
N ASP A 102 -12.49 9.89 6.37
CA ASP A 102 -11.12 9.83 6.87
C ASP A 102 -10.24 8.91 6.02
N LEU A 103 -10.75 7.73 5.64
CA LEU A 103 -10.00 6.77 4.82
C LEU A 103 -9.79 7.27 3.40
N ILE A 104 -10.80 7.89 2.78
CA ILE A 104 -10.65 8.51 1.46
C ILE A 104 -9.65 9.67 1.55
N HIS A 105 -9.78 10.56 2.54
CA HIS A 105 -8.86 11.68 2.73
C HIS A 105 -7.43 11.20 2.92
N ALA A 106 -7.20 10.21 3.81
CA ALA A 106 -5.90 9.59 4.02
C ALA A 106 -5.35 8.93 2.74
N SER A 107 -6.19 8.52 1.79
CA SER A 107 -5.76 7.86 0.55
C SER A 107 -5.40 8.84 -0.56
N VAL A 108 -6.26 9.82 -0.83
CA VAL A 108 -6.17 10.64 -2.05
C VAL A 108 -5.68 12.06 -1.81
N SER A 109 -5.67 12.52 -0.55
CA SER A 109 -5.25 13.89 -0.25
C SER A 109 -3.74 14.09 -0.46
N THR A 110 -3.42 15.25 -1.02
CA THR A 110 -2.07 15.78 -1.19
C THR A 110 -1.77 16.96 -0.26
N ASP A 111 -2.66 17.23 0.71
CA ASP A 111 -2.52 18.30 1.70
C ASP A 111 -1.17 18.22 2.44
N GLU A 112 -0.47 19.36 2.55
CA GLU A 112 0.79 19.46 3.29
C GLU A 112 0.62 19.07 4.75
N LYS A 113 -0.53 19.39 5.37
CA LYS A 113 -0.82 19.01 6.75
C LYS A 113 -0.85 17.50 6.95
N LEU A 114 -1.24 16.74 5.90
CA LEU A 114 -1.21 15.30 5.94
C LEU A 114 0.23 14.78 6.03
N ARG A 115 1.15 15.42 5.32
CA ARG A 115 2.59 15.08 5.35
C ARG A 115 3.18 15.36 6.72
N ASP A 116 2.85 16.50 7.32
CA ASP A 116 3.30 16.86 8.67
C ASP A 116 2.84 15.82 9.70
N ILE A 117 1.55 15.42 9.65
CA ILE A 117 1.00 14.39 10.55
C ILE A 117 1.71 13.05 10.33
N VAL A 118 1.94 12.65 9.08
CA VAL A 118 2.69 11.42 8.74
C VAL A 118 4.08 11.44 9.35
N ASP A 119 4.84 12.52 9.19
CA ASP A 119 6.21 12.64 9.68
C ASP A 119 6.27 12.59 11.21
N VAL A 120 5.29 13.21 11.90
CA VAL A 120 5.19 13.16 13.35
C VAL A 120 4.84 11.76 13.84
N ILE A 121 3.87 11.09 13.21
CA ILE A 121 3.50 9.71 13.56
C ILE A 121 4.69 8.77 13.38
N GLU A 122 5.43 8.86 12.27
CA GLU A 122 6.62 8.03 12.09
C GLU A 122 7.65 8.23 13.21
N LYS A 123 7.88 9.48 13.63
CA LYS A 123 8.80 9.81 14.73
C LYS A 123 8.31 9.24 16.06
N GLU A 124 7.02 9.37 16.37
CA GLU A 124 6.43 8.81 17.59
C GLU A 124 6.52 7.28 17.64
N VAL A 125 6.23 6.60 16.52
CA VAL A 125 6.34 5.14 16.43
C VAL A 125 7.80 4.69 16.58
N ARG A 126 8.77 5.42 15.99
CA ARG A 126 10.21 5.16 16.20
C ARG A 126 10.63 5.42 17.66
N GLY A 127 10.04 6.43 18.29
CA GLY A 127 10.24 6.77 19.71
C GLY A 127 9.57 5.81 20.70
N GLY A 128 8.79 4.82 20.22
CA GLY A 128 8.18 3.77 21.01
C GLY A 128 6.68 3.94 21.28
N ASN A 129 6.06 5.06 20.90
CA ASN A 129 4.61 5.21 20.97
C ASN A 129 3.95 4.49 19.78
N LYS A 130 3.53 3.26 20.01
CA LYS A 130 2.93 2.41 18.98
C LYS A 130 1.41 2.34 19.08
N SER A 131 0.80 2.89 20.12
CA SER A 131 -0.63 2.72 20.40
C SER A 131 -1.49 3.56 19.45
N LEU A 132 -2.41 2.92 18.73
CA LEU A 132 -3.32 3.62 17.82
C LEU A 132 -4.16 4.68 18.52
N ASN A 133 -4.64 4.36 19.73
CA ASN A 133 -5.49 5.26 20.50
C ASN A 133 -4.71 6.45 21.04
N ASP A 134 -3.47 6.24 21.47
CA ASP A 134 -2.63 7.34 21.96
C ASP A 134 -2.23 8.27 20.82
N LEU A 135 -1.81 7.72 19.67
CA LEU A 135 -1.52 8.49 18.45
C LEU A 135 -2.75 9.29 17.99
N ALA A 136 -3.92 8.67 17.94
CA ALA A 136 -5.17 9.32 17.57
C ALA A 136 -5.50 10.49 18.52
N ARG A 137 -5.38 10.26 19.83
CA ARG A 137 -5.64 11.29 20.85
C ARG A 137 -4.65 12.44 20.78
N ASN A 138 -3.36 12.16 20.60
CA ASN A 138 -2.30 13.17 20.53
C ASN A 138 -2.46 14.11 19.33
N HIS A 139 -3.01 13.60 18.23
CA HIS A 139 -3.22 14.39 17.00
C HIS A 139 -4.66 14.86 16.80
N ASN A 140 -5.57 14.58 17.74
CA ASN A 140 -6.99 14.92 17.64
C ASN A 140 -7.63 14.42 16.33
N VAL A 141 -7.35 13.17 15.98
CA VAL A 141 -7.88 12.47 14.80
C VAL A 141 -8.52 11.15 15.21
N SER A 142 -9.25 10.51 14.31
CA SER A 142 -9.82 9.19 14.59
C SER A 142 -8.75 8.09 14.57
N PRO A 143 -8.91 7.00 15.35
CA PRO A 143 -8.05 5.82 15.22
C PRO A 143 -8.10 5.19 13.82
N VAL A 144 -9.22 5.33 13.10
CA VAL A 144 -9.38 4.85 11.73
C VAL A 144 -8.50 5.64 10.77
N PHE A 145 -8.41 6.97 10.94
CA PHE A 145 -7.50 7.81 10.20
C PHE A 145 -6.04 7.39 10.39
N ILE A 146 -5.61 7.15 11.63
CA ILE A 146 -4.24 6.64 11.92
C ILE A 146 -3.99 5.31 11.22
N LYS A 147 -4.95 4.37 11.23
CA LYS A 147 -4.82 3.11 10.49
C LYS A 147 -4.75 3.33 8.98
N GLY A 148 -5.51 4.28 8.45
CA GLY A 148 -5.45 4.68 7.04
C GLY A 148 -4.08 5.22 6.65
N LEU A 149 -3.50 6.10 7.47
CA LEU A 149 -2.13 6.58 7.30
C LEU A 149 -1.12 5.44 7.34
N ALA A 150 -1.27 4.52 8.29
CA ALA A 150 -0.42 3.34 8.34
C ALA A 150 -0.51 2.55 7.04
N LYS A 151 -1.70 2.32 6.46
CA LYS A 151 -1.84 1.64 5.17
C LYS A 151 -1.26 2.42 3.99
N ARG A 152 -1.28 3.76 4.02
CA ARG A 152 -0.64 4.63 3.02
C ARG A 152 0.88 4.48 2.97
N LEU A 153 1.53 4.34 4.13
CA LEU A 153 3.00 4.37 4.23
C LEU A 153 3.62 2.99 3.96
N PRO A 154 4.53 2.82 2.98
CA PRO A 154 5.06 1.50 2.64
C PRO A 154 5.78 0.77 3.78
N ASN A 155 6.38 1.54 4.69
CA ASN A 155 7.19 1.08 5.81
C ASN A 155 6.41 0.89 7.11
N LEU A 156 5.11 1.19 7.17
CA LEU A 156 4.30 1.12 8.40
C LEU A 156 3.12 0.18 8.21
N ASP A 157 2.72 -0.56 9.23
CA ASP A 157 1.50 -1.37 9.18
C ASP A 157 0.82 -1.47 10.56
N VAL A 158 -0.42 -1.91 10.56
CA VAL A 158 -1.24 -2.10 11.75
C VAL A 158 -1.09 -3.54 12.25
N LYS A 159 -0.67 -3.71 13.51
CA LYS A 159 -0.59 -5.00 14.18
C LYS A 159 -1.31 -4.95 15.53
N GLY A 160 -2.46 -5.62 15.61
CA GLY A 160 -3.30 -5.58 16.80
C GLY A 160 -3.79 -4.16 17.09
N GLN A 161 -3.45 -3.64 18.27
CA GLN A 161 -3.85 -2.29 18.72
C GLN A 161 -2.78 -1.21 18.43
N GLY A 162 -1.73 -1.54 17.69
CA GLY A 162 -0.63 -0.62 17.44
C GLY A 162 -0.06 -0.62 16.04
N LEU A 163 0.87 0.30 15.81
CA LEU A 163 1.64 0.45 14.58
C LEU A 163 3.01 -0.21 14.70
N VAL A 164 3.46 -0.82 13.60
CA VAL A 164 4.77 -1.45 13.49
C VAL A 164 5.43 -1.04 12.20
N PHE A 165 6.75 -0.87 12.22
CA PHE A 165 7.50 -0.77 10.98
C PHE A 165 7.58 -2.14 10.32
N VAL A 166 7.30 -2.17 9.02
CA VAL A 166 7.51 -3.35 8.18
C VAL A 166 8.97 -3.35 7.79
N GLU A 167 9.70 -4.41 8.12
CA GLU A 167 11.08 -4.58 7.67
C GLU A 167 11.13 -4.52 6.14
N LYS A 168 12.11 -3.80 5.59
CA LYS A 168 12.31 -3.78 4.13
C LYS A 168 12.63 -5.21 3.69
N PRO A 169 11.95 -5.75 2.66
CA PRO A 169 12.39 -7.00 2.08
C PRO A 169 13.74 -6.77 1.39
N GLY A 170 14.84 -7.15 2.05
CA GLY A 170 16.19 -7.03 1.49
C GLY A 170 17.35 -6.75 2.45
N GLU A 171 17.16 -6.77 3.78
CA GLU A 171 18.26 -6.94 4.75
C GLU A 171 18.41 -8.42 5.16
#